data_AF-A0A1M6PGK5-F1
#
_entry.id   AF-A0A1M6PGK5-F1
#
_cell.length_a   1.000
_cell.length_b   1.000
_cell.length_c   1.000
_cell.angle_alpha   90.00
_cell.angle_beta   90.00
_cell.angle_gamma   90.00
#
_symmetry.space_group_name_H-M   'P 1'
#
loop_
_entity.id
_entity.type
_entity.pdbx_description
1 polymer ?
#
loop_
_entity_poly.entity_id
_entity_poly.type
_entity_poly.pdbx_seq_one_letter_code
_entity_poly.pdbx_strand_id
1 'polypeptide(L)'
;MEEINSMSSKKVLNTYLKFEITDSFKKVDKKFLKKYNKREVFENLDDNTLVIDTMRILSAYAGGILSIFGFIILFILTPDNNYFKIPWVIFYTTLFLVFVLSLVYALTISKQYITLDRRNGLITFPKKLYGKPFTIEFDKAIVYWVGTGGSSGNIDMKLAIAYPDNKLLGTYLSAHVEPYYEIWSFYVWYMDRNRPLPPGDAFDPYRERDFLRRKAEGFPPPLYKSYVPTPEATPVQQKEREQYWTDEQYTEKFEREEGSTWYDPQIHNDWEETTYLKPETKTPVANRYVKFIFNDGRIIYSQTNEDGSLYEPPESENFEMQFIDLKK
;
A
#
# COMPACT_ATOMS: atom_id res chain seq x y z
N MET A 1 -14.01 14.26 45.05
CA MET A 1 -12.81 14.89 44.48
C MET A 1 -12.10 13.80 43.71
N GLU A 2 -11.97 14.03 42.41
CA GLU A 2 -11.87 13.05 41.33
C GLU A 2 -10.67 12.10 41.40
N GLU A 3 -10.95 10.83 41.14
CA GLU A 3 -10.01 9.88 40.54
C GLU A 3 -9.57 10.40 39.16
N ILE A 4 -8.34 10.90 39.07
CA ILE A 4 -7.71 11.16 37.77
C ILE A 4 -7.17 9.83 37.25
N ASN A 5 -8.05 9.17 36.50
CA ASN A 5 -7.83 8.20 35.44
C ASN A 5 -6.36 7.87 35.11
N SER A 6 -5.96 6.66 35.47
CA SER A 6 -4.80 5.91 34.96
C SER A 6 -4.99 5.40 33.52
N MET A 7 -5.72 6.15 32.69
CA MET A 7 -6.11 5.79 31.32
C MET A 7 -5.31 6.63 30.30
N SER A 8 -3.99 6.48 30.21
CA SER A 8 -3.22 7.19 29.17
C SER A 8 -1.92 6.53 28.68
N SER A 9 -1.78 5.20 28.77
CA SER A 9 -0.58 4.56 28.18
C SER A 9 -0.81 3.19 27.52
N LYS A 10 -2.04 2.68 27.49
CA LYS A 10 -2.37 1.35 26.94
C LYS A 10 -3.31 1.38 25.73
N LYS A 11 -3.13 2.37 24.85
CA LYS A 11 -3.76 2.38 23.51
C LYS A 11 -2.84 2.98 22.46
N VAL A 12 -1.55 2.64 22.52
CA VAL A 12 -0.78 2.55 21.28
C VAL A 12 -1.45 1.41 20.53
N LEU A 13 -2.26 1.73 19.52
CA LEU A 13 -2.85 0.73 18.63
C LEU A 13 -1.76 -0.29 18.28
N ASN A 14 -2.14 -1.56 18.11
CA ASN A 14 -1.36 -2.44 17.25
C ASN A 14 -1.41 -1.85 15.82
N THR A 15 -0.67 -0.78 15.57
CA THR A 15 -0.64 0.00 14.31
C THR A 15 0.28 -0.63 13.28
N TYR A 16 0.76 -1.85 13.55
CA TYR A 16 1.64 -2.59 12.66
C TYR A 16 0.81 -3.47 11.76
N LEU A 17 1.11 -3.42 10.47
CA LEU A 17 0.42 -4.21 9.47
C LEU A 17 0.82 -5.67 9.57
N LYS A 18 -0.19 -6.53 9.39
CA LYS A 18 0.02 -7.95 9.18
C LYS A 18 0.57 -8.20 7.79
N PHE A 19 1.33 -9.27 7.65
CA PHE A 19 1.83 -9.76 6.36
C PHE A 19 0.76 -10.62 5.69
N GLU A 20 -0.21 -9.96 5.08
CA GLU A 20 -1.34 -10.57 4.39
C GLU A 20 -1.72 -9.75 3.15
N ILE A 21 -2.26 -10.43 2.14
CA ILE A 21 -2.73 -9.81 0.89
C ILE A 21 -4.23 -9.57 1.07
N THR A 22 -4.63 -8.32 1.28
CA THR A 22 -6.03 -7.96 1.55
C THR A 22 -6.77 -7.46 0.32
N ASP A 23 -6.04 -6.87 -0.63
CA ASP A 23 -6.63 -6.12 -1.73
C ASP A 23 -6.00 -6.51 -3.07
N SER A 24 -6.83 -6.52 -4.12
CA SER A 24 -6.33 -6.55 -5.48
C SER A 24 -5.60 -5.24 -5.77
N PHE A 25 -4.60 -5.29 -6.63
CA PHE A 25 -3.86 -4.12 -7.05
C PHE A 25 -3.72 -4.09 -8.55
N LYS A 26 -3.54 -2.88 -9.09
CA LYS A 26 -3.33 -2.69 -10.52
C LYS A 26 -2.19 -3.57 -11.04
N LYS A 27 -2.39 -4.17 -12.22
CA LYS A 27 -1.39 -5.04 -12.86
C LYS A 27 -0.05 -4.32 -13.06
N VAL A 28 1.04 -5.08 -12.88
CA VAL A 28 2.41 -4.60 -13.07
C VAL A 28 2.76 -4.67 -14.55
N ASP A 29 2.44 -3.59 -15.27
CA ASP A 29 2.71 -3.48 -16.70
C ASP A 29 4.16 -3.04 -16.99
N LYS A 30 4.72 -3.46 -18.14
CA LYS A 30 6.07 -3.07 -18.61
C LYS A 30 6.27 -1.57 -18.70
N LYS A 31 5.20 -0.80 -18.90
CA LYS A 31 5.25 0.66 -18.91
C LYS A 31 5.83 1.23 -17.62
N PHE A 32 5.69 0.54 -16.49
CA PHE A 32 6.23 0.96 -15.18
C PHE A 32 7.72 0.62 -14.97
N LEU A 33 8.38 0.05 -15.97
CA LEU A 33 9.82 -0.22 -15.91
C LEU A 33 10.59 0.93 -16.58
N LYS A 34 11.68 1.37 -15.93
CA LYS A 34 12.53 2.46 -16.46
C LYS A 34 13.12 2.23 -17.83
N LYS A 35 13.30 0.95 -18.20
CA LYS A 35 13.72 0.55 -19.54
C LYS A 35 12.77 1.06 -20.63
N TYR A 36 11.49 1.21 -20.34
CA TYR A 36 10.47 1.67 -21.28
C TYR A 36 10.11 3.16 -21.09
N ASN A 37 10.18 3.70 -19.86
CA ASN A 37 10.00 5.13 -19.63
C ASN A 37 10.88 5.63 -18.45
N LYS A 38 11.72 6.65 -18.70
CA LYS A 38 12.75 7.12 -17.75
C LYS A 38 12.20 7.66 -16.41
N ARG A 39 10.89 7.94 -16.32
CA ARG A 39 10.23 8.48 -15.11
C ARG A 39 9.51 7.41 -14.27
N GLU A 40 9.73 6.14 -14.56
CA GLU A 40 8.95 5.07 -13.97
C GLU A 40 9.52 4.51 -12.67
N VAL A 41 8.67 3.77 -11.96
CA VAL A 41 8.86 3.38 -10.57
C VAL A 41 9.92 2.28 -10.39
N PHE A 42 10.00 1.32 -11.33
CA PHE A 42 10.90 0.17 -11.20
C PHE A 42 12.21 0.39 -11.97
N GLU A 43 13.32 0.34 -11.24
CA GLU A 43 14.68 0.30 -11.82
C GLU A 43 14.98 -1.08 -12.40
N ASN A 44 14.64 -2.14 -11.65
CA ASN A 44 14.76 -3.52 -12.07
C ASN A 44 13.61 -4.36 -11.49
N LEU A 45 13.20 -5.39 -12.22
CA LEU A 45 12.11 -6.28 -11.85
C LEU A 45 12.34 -7.66 -12.47
N ASP A 46 12.42 -8.68 -11.61
CA ASP A 46 12.44 -10.10 -11.98
C ASP A 46 11.79 -10.98 -10.89
N ASP A 47 11.93 -12.31 -11.00
CA ASP A 47 11.39 -13.31 -10.06
C ASP A 47 12.18 -13.47 -8.76
N ASN A 48 13.32 -12.81 -8.62
CA ASN A 48 14.21 -12.89 -7.46
C ASN A 48 14.31 -11.56 -6.72
N THR A 49 14.38 -10.46 -7.47
CA THR A 49 14.66 -9.11 -6.98
C THR A 49 13.78 -8.06 -7.66
N LEU A 50 13.28 -7.13 -6.86
CA LEU A 50 12.54 -5.95 -7.31
C LEU A 50 13.22 -4.71 -6.74
N VAL A 51 13.53 -3.75 -7.61
CA VAL A 51 14.20 -2.50 -7.24
C VAL A 51 13.33 -1.31 -7.61
N ILE A 52 12.91 -0.56 -6.60
CA ILE A 52 12.00 0.58 -6.70
C ILE A 52 12.79 1.87 -6.43
N ASP A 53 12.65 2.87 -7.31
CA ASP A 53 13.21 4.20 -7.08
C ASP A 53 12.28 5.03 -6.17
N THR A 54 12.83 5.58 -5.09
CA THR A 54 12.07 6.38 -4.12
C THR A 54 11.87 7.85 -4.52
N MET A 55 12.34 8.26 -5.70
CA MET A 55 12.24 9.63 -6.26
C MET A 55 12.71 10.77 -5.33
N ARG A 56 13.47 10.47 -4.27
CA ARG A 56 13.87 11.44 -3.22
C ARG A 56 14.64 12.65 -3.75
N ILE A 57 15.37 12.50 -4.85
CA ILE A 57 16.09 13.60 -5.51
C ILE A 57 15.14 14.73 -5.93
N LEU A 58 13.91 14.40 -6.35
CA LEU A 58 12.93 15.41 -6.78
C LEU A 58 12.51 16.33 -5.62
N SER A 59 12.42 15.80 -4.40
CA SER A 59 12.10 16.59 -3.21
C SER A 59 13.17 17.62 -2.86
N ALA A 60 14.45 17.31 -3.12
CA ALA A 60 15.56 18.24 -2.90
C ALA A 60 15.52 19.42 -3.88
N TYR A 61 15.25 19.14 -5.16
CA TYR A 61 15.04 20.19 -6.16
C TYR A 61 13.83 21.07 -5.84
N ALA A 62 12.73 20.48 -5.36
CA ALA A 62 11.54 21.24 -4.94
C ALA A 62 11.87 22.23 -3.79
N GLY A 63 12.64 21.80 -2.79
CA GLY A 63 13.11 22.68 -1.71
C GLY A 63 13.98 23.85 -2.21
N GLY A 64 14.86 23.58 -3.18
CA GLY A 64 15.65 24.61 -3.85
C GLY A 64 14.79 25.64 -4.60
N ILE A 65 13.81 25.16 -5.39
CA ILE A 65 12.88 26.02 -6.14
C ILE A 65 12.02 26.87 -5.20
N LEU A 66 11.48 26.28 -4.14
CA LEU A 66 10.69 27.00 -3.13
C LEU A 66 11.52 28.09 -2.43
N SER A 67 12.80 27.83 -2.19
CA SER A 67 13.69 28.82 -1.59
C SER A 67 13.89 30.02 -2.53
N ILE A 68 14.12 29.78 -3.83
CA ILE A 68 14.21 30.84 -4.85
C ILE A 68 12.89 31.64 -4.95
N PHE A 69 11.75 30.94 -4.95
CA PHE A 69 10.45 31.61 -4.99
C PHE A 69 10.20 32.47 -3.74
N GLY A 70 10.60 31.97 -2.57
CA GLY A 70 10.60 32.73 -1.31
C GLY A 70 11.47 33.98 -1.38
N PHE A 71 12.66 33.90 -2.01
CA PHE A 71 13.50 35.07 -2.26
C PHE A 71 12.80 36.14 -3.10
N ILE A 72 12.16 35.74 -4.20
CA ILE A 72 11.47 36.67 -5.11
C ILE A 72 10.31 37.36 -4.40
N ILE A 73 9.48 36.59 -3.67
CA ILE A 73 8.35 37.15 -2.91
C ILE A 73 8.84 38.14 -1.87
N LEU A 74 9.85 37.78 -1.08
CA LEU A 74 10.35 38.66 -0.02
C LEU A 74 10.99 39.92 -0.59
N PHE A 75 11.72 39.81 -1.71
CA PHE A 75 12.28 40.97 -2.38
C PHE A 75 11.17 41.95 -2.81
N ILE A 76 10.05 41.47 -3.34
CA ILE A 76 8.89 42.31 -3.73
C ILE A 76 8.19 42.92 -2.51
N LEU A 77 8.03 42.16 -1.42
CA LEU A 77 7.28 42.58 -0.24
C LEU A 77 8.08 43.45 0.73
N THR A 78 9.40 43.53 0.58
CA THR A 78 10.25 44.31 1.47
C THR A 78 10.14 45.80 1.11
N PRO A 79 9.74 46.67 2.05
CA PRO A 79 9.71 48.10 1.80
C PRO A 79 11.12 48.63 1.49
N ASP A 80 11.23 49.62 0.59
CA ASP A 80 12.50 50.08 0.00
C ASP A 80 13.62 50.44 0.99
N ASN A 81 13.27 50.81 2.22
CA ASN A 81 14.20 51.21 3.28
C ASN A 81 14.50 50.10 4.32
N ASN A 82 13.96 48.90 4.15
CA ASN A 82 14.00 47.85 5.15
C ASN A 82 14.95 46.70 4.83
N TYR A 83 15.48 46.59 3.60
CA TYR A 83 16.36 45.50 3.18
C TYR A 83 17.56 45.25 4.10
N PHE A 84 18.18 46.33 4.60
CA PHE A 84 19.36 46.27 5.46
C PHE A 84 19.05 46.26 6.95
N LYS A 85 17.75 46.27 7.34
CA LYS A 85 17.39 46.11 8.75
C LYS A 85 17.68 44.68 9.18
N ILE A 86 18.22 44.54 10.39
CA ILE A 86 18.66 43.27 10.98
C ILE A 86 17.65 42.13 10.78
N PRO A 87 16.32 42.31 11.01
CA PRO A 87 15.36 41.21 10.82
C PRO A 87 15.34 40.68 9.38
N TRP A 88 15.29 41.59 8.39
CA TRP A 88 15.24 41.21 6.98
C TRP A 88 16.53 40.53 6.52
N VAL A 89 17.69 41.05 6.95
CA VAL A 89 19.00 40.43 6.68
C VAL A 89 19.06 39.00 7.23
N ILE A 90 18.56 38.75 8.45
CA ILE A 90 18.51 37.39 9.03
C ILE A 90 17.61 36.48 8.21
N PHE A 91 16.43 36.96 7.77
CA PHE A 91 15.51 36.17 6.94
C PHE A 91 16.11 35.81 5.58
N TYR A 92 16.70 36.77 4.87
CA TYR A 92 17.36 36.54 3.59
C TYR A 92 18.53 35.55 3.73
N THR A 93 19.35 35.72 4.76
CA THR A 93 20.50 34.83 5.02
C THR A 93 20.04 33.40 5.33
N THR A 94 18.94 33.24 6.09
CA THR A 94 18.38 31.93 6.42
C THR A 94 17.85 31.21 5.18
N LEU A 95 17.10 31.89 4.31
CA LEU A 95 16.64 31.30 3.06
C LEU A 95 17.80 30.96 2.12
N PHE A 96 18.87 31.77 2.13
CA PHE A 96 20.04 31.51 1.30
C PHE A 96 20.72 30.22 1.76
N LEU A 97 20.88 30.08 3.08
CA LEU A 97 21.42 28.87 3.68
C LEU A 97 20.57 27.64 3.32
N VAL A 98 19.25 27.72 3.44
CA VAL A 98 18.34 26.61 3.08
C VAL A 98 18.45 26.27 1.60
N PHE A 99 18.55 27.26 0.71
CA PHE A 99 18.77 27.04 -0.71
C PHE A 99 20.09 26.32 -0.98
N VAL A 100 21.20 26.82 -0.42
CA VAL A 100 22.54 26.23 -0.59
C VAL A 100 22.56 24.80 -0.04
N LEU A 101 22.01 24.55 1.15
CA LEU A 101 21.94 23.21 1.72
C LEU A 101 21.08 22.26 0.88
N SER A 102 19.95 22.73 0.35
CA SER A 102 19.09 21.94 -0.54
C SER A 102 19.78 21.63 -1.87
N LEU A 103 20.52 22.58 -2.44
CA LEU A 103 21.27 22.42 -3.67
C LEU A 103 22.43 21.42 -3.48
N VAL A 104 23.23 21.60 -2.43
CA VAL A 104 24.29 20.64 -2.08
C VAL A 104 23.68 19.27 -1.90
N TYR A 105 22.60 19.13 -1.12
CA TYR A 105 21.91 17.86 -0.93
C TYR A 105 21.43 17.23 -2.23
N ALA A 106 20.81 18.00 -3.14
CA ALA A 106 20.36 17.52 -4.44
C ALA A 106 21.50 17.02 -5.33
N LEU A 107 22.67 17.65 -5.24
CA LEU A 107 23.84 17.32 -6.05
C LEU A 107 24.66 16.15 -5.50
N THR A 108 24.72 15.98 -4.17
CA THR A 108 25.58 14.98 -3.54
C THR A 108 24.85 13.73 -3.07
N ILE A 109 23.52 13.74 -2.97
CA ILE A 109 22.77 12.54 -2.60
C ILE A 109 22.77 11.53 -3.75
N SER A 110 23.13 10.28 -3.46
CA SER A 110 22.97 9.19 -4.42
C SER A 110 21.50 8.82 -4.58
N LYS A 111 21.12 8.25 -5.73
CA LYS A 111 19.80 7.63 -5.91
C LYS A 111 19.54 6.62 -4.79
N GLN A 112 18.32 6.65 -4.27
CA GLN A 112 17.89 5.84 -3.13
C GLN A 112 16.82 4.86 -3.59
N TYR A 113 17.03 3.58 -3.27
CA TYR A 113 16.20 2.49 -3.75
C TYR A 113 15.58 1.71 -2.60
N ILE A 114 14.39 1.18 -2.82
CA ILE A 114 13.85 0.06 -2.05
C ILE A 114 14.12 -1.20 -2.85
N THR A 115 14.70 -2.21 -2.21
CA THR A 115 14.99 -3.50 -2.85
C THR A 115 14.29 -4.61 -2.10
N LEU A 116 13.47 -5.38 -2.80
CA LEU A 116 12.84 -6.58 -2.31
C LEU A 116 13.62 -7.78 -2.86
N ASP A 117 14.26 -8.54 -1.99
CA ASP A 117 14.91 -9.81 -2.31
C ASP A 117 13.95 -10.94 -1.92
N ARG A 118 13.17 -11.38 -2.90
CA ARG A 118 12.17 -12.43 -2.75
C ARG A 118 12.79 -13.79 -2.40
N ARG A 119 14.03 -14.05 -2.84
CA ARG A 119 14.70 -15.34 -2.61
C ARG A 119 15.10 -15.51 -1.16
N ASN A 120 15.76 -14.49 -0.63
CA ASN A 120 16.30 -14.48 0.72
C ASN A 120 15.29 -13.94 1.74
N GLY A 121 14.15 -13.39 1.30
CA GLY A 121 13.15 -12.81 2.18
C GLY A 121 13.64 -11.52 2.83
N LEU A 122 14.45 -10.72 2.13
CA LEU A 122 15.04 -9.49 2.67
C LEU A 122 14.43 -8.26 2.03
N ILE A 123 14.25 -7.20 2.81
CA ILE A 123 13.90 -5.87 2.34
C ILE A 123 15.02 -4.89 2.69
N THR A 124 15.48 -4.16 1.68
CA THR A 124 16.46 -3.08 1.83
C THR A 124 15.80 -1.74 1.52
N PHE A 125 15.98 -0.75 2.40
CA PHE A 125 15.35 0.56 2.25
C PHE A 125 16.24 1.70 2.76
N PRO A 126 16.08 2.92 2.22
CA PRO A 126 17.03 4.00 2.46
C PRO A 126 16.78 4.71 3.79
N LYS A 127 17.85 4.98 4.54
CA LYS A 127 17.81 5.88 5.70
C LYS A 127 17.64 7.33 5.23
N LYS A 128 17.14 8.23 6.09
CA LYS A 128 17.07 9.67 5.76
C LYS A 128 18.47 10.25 5.54
N LEU A 129 18.57 11.26 4.68
CA LEU A 129 19.80 11.97 4.35
C LEU A 129 20.89 11.00 3.80
N TYR A 130 22.14 11.18 4.20
CA TYR A 130 23.30 10.36 3.79
C TYR A 130 23.46 9.06 4.60
N GLY A 131 22.41 8.63 5.32
CA GLY A 131 22.47 7.40 6.09
C GLY A 131 22.64 6.18 5.19
N LYS A 132 23.38 5.17 5.66
CA LYS A 132 23.45 3.87 4.99
C LYS A 132 22.05 3.22 4.95
N PRO A 133 21.68 2.50 3.87
CA PRO A 133 20.44 1.73 3.82
C PRO A 133 20.38 0.68 4.92
N PHE A 134 19.16 0.33 5.33
CA PHE A 134 18.90 -0.81 6.21
C PHE A 134 18.49 -2.00 5.38
N THR A 135 18.98 -3.19 5.76
CA THR A 135 18.52 -4.47 5.24
C THR A 135 18.04 -5.31 6.41
N ILE A 136 16.80 -5.80 6.33
CA ILE A 136 16.18 -6.64 7.35
C ILE A 136 15.41 -7.78 6.70
N GLU A 137 15.11 -8.82 7.47
CA GLU A 137 14.15 -9.85 7.08
C GLU A 137 12.76 -9.22 6.94
N PHE A 138 12.06 -9.59 5.87
CA PHE A 138 10.80 -8.97 5.49
C PHE A 138 9.72 -9.24 6.53
N ASP A 139 9.58 -10.47 7.01
CA ASP A 139 8.62 -10.89 8.05
C ASP A 139 8.86 -10.25 9.44
N LYS A 140 10.06 -9.71 9.66
CA LYS A 140 10.41 -8.93 10.87
C LYS A 140 10.24 -7.43 10.69
N ALA A 141 9.92 -6.97 9.48
CA ALA A 141 9.74 -5.55 9.21
C ALA A 141 8.52 -4.98 9.96
N ILE A 142 8.67 -3.76 10.44
CA ILE A 142 7.59 -3.04 11.09
C ILE A 142 7.03 -2.02 10.10
N VAL A 143 5.82 -2.28 9.59
CA VAL A 143 5.16 -1.45 8.57
C VAL A 143 3.87 -0.89 9.15
N TYR A 144 3.59 0.38 8.86
CA TYR A 144 2.45 1.10 9.43
C TYR A 144 1.93 2.18 8.47
N TRP A 145 0.69 2.61 8.70
CA TRP A 145 0.08 3.72 7.97
C TRP A 145 0.44 5.05 8.63
N VAL A 146 0.72 6.05 7.81
CA VAL A 146 1.08 7.40 8.26
C VAL A 146 0.14 8.41 7.62
N GLY A 147 -0.53 9.19 8.46
CA GLY A 147 -1.28 10.36 8.03
C GLY A 147 -0.35 11.46 7.59
N THR A 148 -0.58 11.94 6.37
CA THR A 148 0.13 13.06 5.77
C THR A 148 -0.89 14.14 5.41
N GLY A 149 -0.49 15.41 5.50
CA GLY A 149 -1.36 16.50 5.09
C GLY A 149 -1.50 16.50 3.57
N GLY A 150 -2.71 16.31 3.06
CA GLY A 150 -3.05 16.44 1.65
C GLY A 150 -3.20 17.91 1.24
N SER A 151 -3.02 18.20 -0.05
CA SER A 151 -3.07 19.56 -0.62
C SER A 151 -4.41 20.29 -0.43
N SER A 152 -5.49 19.57 -0.08
CA SER A 152 -6.83 20.11 0.18
C SER A 152 -7.19 20.21 1.67
N GLY A 153 -6.25 19.90 2.58
CA GLY A 153 -6.54 19.77 4.02
C GLY A 153 -7.10 18.40 4.44
N ASN A 154 -7.32 17.50 3.49
CA ASN A 154 -7.66 16.10 3.77
C ASN A 154 -6.42 15.32 4.23
N ILE A 155 -6.61 14.35 5.12
CA ILE A 155 -5.53 13.44 5.52
C ILE A 155 -5.31 12.43 4.39
N ASP A 156 -4.13 12.47 3.78
CA ASP A 156 -3.66 11.45 2.84
C ASP A 156 -2.89 10.37 3.60
N MET A 157 -3.14 9.11 3.30
CA MET A 157 -2.55 7.97 4.02
C MET A 157 -1.40 7.38 3.20
N LYS A 158 -0.22 7.29 3.80
CA LYS A 158 0.96 6.68 3.17
C LYS A 158 1.45 5.47 3.93
N LEU A 159 2.02 4.52 3.20
CA LEU A 159 2.67 3.35 3.77
C LEU A 159 4.10 3.70 4.19
N ALA A 160 4.49 3.35 5.42
CA ALA A 160 5.85 3.55 5.91
C ALA A 160 6.42 2.28 6.56
N ILE A 161 7.73 2.10 6.42
CA ILE A 161 8.50 1.09 7.14
C ILE A 161 9.37 1.77 8.20
N ALA A 162 9.36 1.22 9.41
CA ALA A 162 10.10 1.75 10.55
C ALA A 162 11.60 1.47 10.41
N TYR A 163 12.44 2.37 10.91
CA TYR A 163 13.87 2.07 11.01
C TYR A 163 14.14 1.07 12.15
N PRO A 164 15.01 0.07 11.94
CA PRO A 164 15.30 -0.94 12.96
C PRO A 164 15.87 -0.34 14.26
N ASP A 165 16.66 0.74 14.13
CA ASP A 165 17.26 1.47 15.25
C ASP A 165 16.30 2.47 15.93
N ASN A 166 15.21 2.86 15.25
CA ASN A 166 14.22 3.78 15.80
C ASN A 166 12.85 3.55 15.16
N LYS A 167 11.97 2.87 15.91
CA LYS A 167 10.62 2.50 15.47
C LYS A 167 9.64 3.68 15.30
N LEU A 168 9.99 4.88 15.77
CA LEU A 168 9.18 6.10 15.59
C LEU A 168 9.49 6.80 14.26
N LEU A 169 10.63 6.51 13.67
CA LEU A 169 11.06 7.05 12.40
C LEU A 169 10.98 5.96 11.33
N GLY A 170 10.79 6.39 10.08
CA GLY A 170 10.72 5.47 8.97
C GLY A 170 10.98 6.15 7.64
N THR A 171 10.81 5.35 6.58
CA THR A 171 10.70 5.84 5.21
C THR A 171 9.37 5.41 4.62
N TYR A 172 8.85 6.22 3.71
CA TYR A 172 7.71 5.83 2.91
C TYR A 172 8.09 4.71 1.94
N LEU A 173 7.16 3.78 1.77
CA LEU A 173 7.18 2.77 0.73
C LEU A 173 6.41 3.30 -0.47
N SER A 174 6.81 2.88 -1.67
CA SER A 174 6.17 3.26 -2.93
C SER A 174 6.09 2.04 -3.84
N ALA A 175 5.14 2.07 -4.77
CA ALA A 175 5.00 1.10 -5.86
C ALA A 175 4.42 1.80 -7.11
N HIS A 176 4.06 1.03 -8.14
CA HIS A 176 3.35 1.50 -9.34
C HIS A 176 1.87 1.84 -9.09
N VAL A 177 1.40 1.63 -7.87
CA VAL A 177 0.05 1.96 -7.38
C VAL A 177 0.15 3.01 -6.28
N GLU A 178 -0.88 3.84 -6.18
CA GLU A 178 -0.95 4.93 -5.20
C GLU A 178 -1.59 4.51 -3.86
N PRO A 179 -2.69 3.73 -3.82
CA PRO A 179 -3.33 3.41 -2.56
C PRO A 179 -2.45 2.56 -1.64
N TYR A 180 -2.24 3.01 -0.40
CA TYR A 180 -1.30 2.40 0.54
C TYR A 180 -1.58 0.92 0.86
N TYR A 181 -2.84 0.49 0.82
CA TYR A 181 -3.26 -0.89 1.05
C TYR A 181 -2.93 -1.80 -0.15
N GLU A 182 -3.06 -1.29 -1.38
CA GLU A 182 -2.62 -1.98 -2.60
C GLU A 182 -1.10 -2.11 -2.64
N ILE A 183 -0.37 -1.07 -2.25
CA ILE A 183 1.11 -1.12 -2.13
C ILE A 183 1.51 -2.26 -1.21
N TRP A 184 0.86 -2.38 -0.04
CA TRP A 184 1.22 -3.42 0.92
C TRP A 184 0.89 -4.83 0.41
N SER A 185 -0.32 -5.01 -0.14
CA SER A 185 -0.73 -6.29 -0.76
C SER A 185 0.23 -6.70 -1.89
N PHE A 186 0.70 -5.75 -2.69
CA PHE A 186 1.73 -5.99 -3.71
C PHE A 186 3.06 -6.45 -3.11
N TYR A 187 3.55 -5.78 -2.07
CA TYR A 187 4.81 -6.15 -1.40
C TYR A 187 4.71 -7.56 -0.80
N VAL A 188 3.62 -7.87 -0.10
CA VAL A 188 3.40 -9.19 0.51
C VAL A 188 3.31 -10.27 -0.56
N TRP A 189 2.54 -10.04 -1.64
CA TRP A 189 2.44 -11.01 -2.75
C TRP A 189 3.80 -11.23 -3.40
N TYR A 190 4.52 -10.16 -3.76
CA TYR A 190 5.83 -10.30 -4.39
C TYR A 190 6.82 -11.04 -3.48
N MET A 191 6.84 -10.75 -2.18
CA MET A 191 7.75 -11.39 -1.23
C MET A 191 7.36 -12.83 -0.86
N ASP A 192 6.13 -13.25 -1.15
CA ASP A 192 5.74 -14.65 -1.04
C ASP A 192 6.38 -15.48 -2.15
N ARG A 193 7.54 -16.06 -1.87
CA ARG A 193 8.26 -16.89 -2.84
C ARG A 193 7.52 -18.19 -3.21
N ASN A 194 6.49 -18.57 -2.46
CA ASN A 194 5.75 -19.81 -2.70
C ASN A 194 4.50 -19.56 -3.58
N ARG A 195 4.08 -18.31 -3.74
CA ARG A 195 3.02 -17.87 -4.65
C ARG A 195 3.54 -17.54 -6.05
N PRO A 196 2.66 -17.57 -7.08
CA PRO A 196 3.00 -17.06 -8.40
C PRO A 196 3.35 -15.58 -8.37
N LEU A 197 4.14 -15.14 -9.35
CA LEU A 197 4.48 -13.72 -9.51
C LEU A 197 3.21 -12.86 -9.69
N PRO A 198 3.19 -11.63 -9.14
CA PRO A 198 2.06 -10.71 -9.25
C PRO A 198 1.53 -10.52 -10.68
N PRO A 199 0.24 -10.20 -10.86
CA PRO A 199 -0.35 -10.06 -12.19
C PRO A 199 0.26 -8.87 -12.96
N GLY A 200 0.37 -9.02 -14.29
CA GLY A 200 0.91 -8.00 -15.20
C GLY A 200 2.01 -8.53 -16.13
N ASP A 201 2.18 -7.85 -17.27
CA ASP A 201 3.06 -8.31 -18.34
C ASP A 201 4.56 -8.07 -18.08
N ALA A 202 4.89 -7.28 -17.04
CA ALA A 202 6.28 -7.08 -16.62
C ALA A 202 6.93 -8.37 -16.11
N PHE A 203 6.14 -9.28 -15.54
CA PHE A 203 6.60 -10.55 -14.99
C PHE A 203 6.56 -11.72 -15.96
N ASP A 204 5.88 -11.60 -17.11
CA ASP A 204 5.68 -12.70 -18.06
C ASP A 204 6.96 -13.43 -18.47
N PRO A 205 8.10 -12.75 -18.71
CA PRO A 205 9.36 -13.43 -19.05
C PRO A 205 9.88 -14.38 -17.96
N TYR A 206 9.41 -14.24 -16.73
CA TYR A 206 9.91 -14.99 -15.58
C TYR A 206 8.90 -16.00 -15.00
N ARG A 207 7.64 -15.98 -15.46
CA ARG A 207 6.56 -16.83 -14.91
C ARG A 207 6.87 -18.32 -15.05
N GLU A 208 7.35 -18.74 -16.21
CA GLU A 208 7.66 -20.15 -16.46
C GLU A 208 8.82 -20.65 -15.59
N ARG A 209 9.89 -19.85 -15.49
CA ARG A 209 11.02 -20.17 -14.60
C ARG A 209 10.59 -20.26 -13.14
N ASP A 210 9.79 -19.31 -12.66
CA ASP A 210 9.30 -19.32 -11.28
C ASP A 210 8.41 -20.55 -11.02
N PHE A 211 7.52 -20.90 -11.96
CA PHE A 211 6.67 -22.08 -11.88
C PHE A 211 7.49 -23.38 -11.82
N LEU A 212 8.42 -23.59 -12.76
CA LEU A 212 9.25 -24.79 -12.81
C LEU A 212 10.06 -24.98 -11.53
N ARG A 213 10.53 -23.89 -10.94
CA ARG A 213 11.20 -23.94 -9.64
C ARG A 213 10.24 -24.34 -8.52
N ARG A 214 9.07 -23.71 -8.38
CA ARG A 214 8.09 -24.09 -7.34
C ARG A 214 7.67 -25.55 -7.49
N LYS A 215 7.51 -26.02 -8.72
CA LYS A 215 7.28 -27.42 -9.05
C LYS A 215 8.43 -28.33 -8.56
N ALA A 216 9.68 -27.95 -8.80
CA ALA A 216 10.85 -28.70 -8.32
C ALA A 216 10.95 -28.72 -6.78
N GLU A 217 10.45 -27.69 -6.10
CA GLU A 217 10.35 -27.62 -4.64
C GLU A 217 9.09 -28.34 -4.08
N GLY A 218 8.24 -28.91 -4.95
CA GLY A 218 7.02 -29.61 -4.55
C GLY A 218 5.85 -28.70 -4.18
N PHE A 219 5.76 -27.51 -4.80
CA PHE A 219 4.76 -26.48 -4.55
C PHE A 219 4.56 -26.21 -3.05
N PRO A 220 5.57 -25.66 -2.35
CA PRO A 220 5.43 -25.34 -0.93
C PRO A 220 4.22 -24.43 -0.70
N PRO A 221 3.57 -24.54 0.48
CA PRO A 221 2.40 -23.72 0.80
C PRO A 221 2.79 -22.23 0.89
N PRO A 222 1.86 -21.30 0.64
CA PRO A 222 2.10 -19.86 0.77
C PRO A 222 2.70 -19.45 2.12
N LEU A 223 3.57 -18.44 2.11
CA LEU A 223 4.16 -17.88 3.34
C LEU A 223 3.19 -16.94 4.06
N TYR A 224 2.35 -16.24 3.29
CA TYR A 224 1.44 -15.22 3.80
C TYR A 224 -0.01 -15.54 3.43
N LYS A 225 -0.96 -15.10 4.27
CA LYS A 225 -2.40 -15.25 4.01
C LYS A 225 -2.85 -14.34 2.88
N SER A 226 -3.89 -14.74 2.15
CA SER A 226 -4.41 -13.94 1.03
C SER A 226 -5.93 -13.95 0.98
N TYR A 227 -6.57 -12.80 1.09
CA TYR A 227 -8.01 -12.63 0.91
C TYR A 227 -8.42 -12.49 -0.57
N VAL A 228 -7.43 -12.45 -1.47
CA VAL A 228 -7.63 -12.34 -2.91
C VAL A 228 -7.08 -13.59 -3.61
N PRO A 229 -7.73 -14.09 -4.68
CA PRO A 229 -7.19 -15.20 -5.45
C PRO A 229 -5.81 -14.89 -6.05
N THR A 230 -4.92 -15.87 -6.06
CA THR A 230 -3.56 -15.76 -6.62
C THR A 230 -3.35 -16.79 -7.73
N PRO A 231 -3.98 -16.59 -8.91
CA PRO A 231 -3.95 -17.58 -9.98
C PRO A 231 -2.57 -17.69 -10.64
N GLU A 232 -2.26 -18.88 -11.15
CA GLU A 232 -1.13 -19.10 -12.04
C GLU A 232 -1.29 -18.41 -13.40
N ALA A 233 -0.21 -18.37 -14.18
CA ALA A 233 -0.22 -17.73 -15.51
C ALA A 233 -1.16 -18.45 -16.50
N THR A 234 -1.34 -19.76 -16.35
CA THR A 234 -2.17 -20.58 -17.23
C THR A 234 -3.07 -21.53 -16.42
N PRO A 235 -4.25 -21.91 -16.95
CA PRO A 235 -5.13 -22.87 -16.29
C PRO A 235 -4.49 -24.25 -16.07
N VAL A 236 -3.56 -24.66 -16.95
CA VAL A 236 -2.84 -25.93 -16.82
C VAL A 236 -1.89 -25.90 -15.61
N GLN A 237 -1.13 -24.81 -15.46
CA GLN A 237 -0.26 -24.60 -14.30
C GLN A 237 -1.07 -24.51 -13.00
N GLN A 238 -2.23 -23.85 -13.05
CA GLN A 238 -3.14 -23.74 -11.92
C GLN A 238 -3.59 -25.13 -11.43
N LYS A 239 -4.09 -25.98 -12.35
CA LYS A 239 -4.50 -27.35 -12.03
C LYS A 239 -3.38 -28.21 -11.45
N GLU A 240 -2.15 -28.00 -11.91
CA GLU A 240 -0.99 -28.73 -11.40
C GLU A 240 -0.65 -28.33 -9.97
N ARG A 241 -0.65 -27.02 -9.66
CA ARG A 241 -0.43 -26.51 -8.30
C ARG A 241 -1.52 -26.95 -7.34
N GLU A 242 -2.77 -26.94 -7.78
CA GLU A 242 -3.94 -27.30 -6.96
C GLU A 242 -3.93 -28.75 -6.47
N GLN A 243 -3.09 -29.62 -7.05
CA GLN A 243 -2.86 -30.97 -6.52
C GLN A 243 -2.17 -30.95 -5.15
N TYR A 244 -1.50 -29.86 -4.79
CA TYR A 244 -0.74 -29.71 -3.55
C TYR A 244 -1.49 -28.84 -2.54
N TRP A 245 -1.96 -27.68 -2.98
CA TRP A 245 -2.76 -26.77 -2.16
C TRP A 245 -3.61 -25.83 -3.02
N THR A 246 -4.76 -25.43 -2.48
CA THR A 246 -5.70 -24.51 -3.15
C THR A 246 -5.68 -23.14 -2.48
N ASP A 247 -6.02 -22.09 -3.24
CA ASP A 247 -6.10 -20.74 -2.68
C ASP A 247 -7.12 -20.68 -1.53
N GLU A 248 -8.21 -21.45 -1.64
CA GLU A 248 -9.25 -21.54 -0.61
C GLU A 248 -8.75 -22.00 0.76
N GLN A 249 -7.68 -22.79 0.84
CA GLN A 249 -7.08 -23.23 2.11
C GLN A 249 -6.30 -22.11 2.81
N TYR A 250 -5.83 -21.13 2.05
CA TYR A 250 -4.94 -20.05 2.52
C TYR A 250 -5.56 -18.65 2.33
N THR A 251 -6.81 -18.63 1.88
CA THR A 251 -7.73 -17.51 1.95
C THR A 251 -8.52 -17.64 3.23
N GLU A 252 -8.31 -16.72 4.16
CA GLU A 252 -9.16 -16.61 5.34
C GLU A 252 -10.57 -16.26 4.87
N LYS A 253 -11.40 -17.29 4.76
CA LYS A 253 -12.85 -17.15 4.75
C LYS A 253 -13.23 -16.81 6.19
N PHE A 254 -13.95 -15.72 6.40
CA PHE A 254 -14.68 -15.55 7.65
C PHE A 254 -15.59 -16.78 7.82
N GLU A 255 -15.77 -17.26 9.06
CA GLU A 255 -16.69 -18.36 9.32
C GLU A 255 -18.10 -17.89 8.98
N ARG A 256 -18.72 -18.53 7.98
CA ARG A 256 -20.12 -18.28 7.60
C ARG A 256 -21.03 -19.09 8.52
N GLU A 257 -22.19 -18.53 8.88
CA GLU A 257 -23.17 -19.32 9.63
C GLU A 257 -23.67 -20.53 8.81
N GLU A 258 -23.91 -21.64 9.50
CA GLU A 258 -24.46 -22.86 8.92
C GLU A 258 -25.86 -22.59 8.33
N GLY A 259 -26.08 -22.96 7.06
CA GLY A 259 -27.33 -22.68 6.33
C GLY A 259 -27.35 -21.36 5.55
N SER A 260 -26.27 -20.56 5.57
CA SER A 260 -26.16 -19.33 4.76
C SER A 260 -25.84 -19.59 3.29
N THR A 261 -26.27 -18.67 2.42
CA THR A 261 -26.02 -18.70 0.95
C THR A 261 -25.22 -17.50 0.48
N TRP A 262 -24.71 -17.55 -0.76
CA TRP A 262 -24.13 -16.39 -1.43
C TRP A 262 -25.19 -15.71 -2.29
N TYR A 263 -25.03 -14.40 -2.48
CA TYR A 263 -25.71 -13.69 -3.56
C TYR A 263 -25.38 -14.37 -4.89
N ASP A 264 -26.42 -14.56 -5.69
CA ASP A 264 -26.38 -15.16 -7.02
C ASP A 264 -27.34 -14.37 -7.91
N PRO A 265 -26.87 -13.69 -8.97
CA PRO A 265 -27.70 -12.85 -9.83
C PRO A 265 -28.78 -13.63 -10.61
N GLN A 266 -28.70 -14.96 -10.69
CA GLN A 266 -29.75 -15.78 -11.31
C GLN A 266 -30.91 -16.07 -10.35
N ILE A 267 -30.62 -16.10 -9.05
CA ILE A 267 -31.58 -16.40 -7.97
C ILE A 267 -32.14 -15.09 -7.38
N HIS A 268 -31.31 -14.06 -7.31
CA HIS A 268 -31.57 -12.76 -6.70
C HIS A 268 -31.56 -11.67 -7.78
N ASN A 269 -32.36 -11.90 -8.83
CA ASN A 269 -32.39 -11.06 -10.03
C ASN A 269 -33.20 -9.76 -9.85
N ASP A 270 -33.88 -9.63 -8.71
CA ASP A 270 -34.67 -8.50 -8.25
C ASP A 270 -33.87 -7.57 -7.32
N TRP A 271 -32.61 -7.90 -7.03
CA TRP A 271 -31.72 -7.08 -6.21
C TRP A 271 -31.15 -5.91 -7.01
N GLU A 272 -31.10 -4.73 -6.40
CA GLU A 272 -30.65 -3.50 -7.05
C GLU A 272 -29.19 -3.19 -6.70
N GLU A 273 -28.44 -2.62 -7.66
CA GLU A 273 -27.05 -2.25 -7.42
C GLU A 273 -26.97 -0.94 -6.61
N THR A 274 -26.28 -0.99 -5.47
CA THR A 274 -26.05 0.17 -4.62
C THR A 274 -24.56 0.37 -4.36
N THR A 275 -24.10 1.61 -4.48
CA THR A 275 -22.71 1.99 -4.23
C THR A 275 -22.50 2.50 -2.81
N TYR A 276 -21.61 1.82 -2.08
CA TYR A 276 -21.25 2.17 -0.71
C TYR A 276 -19.99 3.03 -0.66
N LEU A 277 -20.13 4.23 -0.12
CA LEU A 277 -19.02 5.15 0.10
C LEU A 277 -18.84 5.39 1.61
N LYS A 278 -17.59 5.49 2.06
CA LYS A 278 -17.30 5.90 3.45
C LYS A 278 -17.84 7.31 3.69
N PRO A 279 -18.57 7.57 4.79
CA PRO A 279 -19.23 8.86 5.02
C PRO A 279 -18.26 10.05 5.01
N GLU A 280 -17.07 9.85 5.57
CA GLU A 280 -16.08 10.91 5.79
C GLU A 280 -15.26 11.21 4.54
N THR A 281 -14.81 10.17 3.83
CA THR A 281 -13.83 10.29 2.75
C THR A 281 -14.44 10.20 1.35
N LYS A 282 -15.73 9.82 1.25
CA LYS A 282 -16.41 9.51 -0.02
C LYS A 282 -15.68 8.47 -0.88
N THR A 283 -14.78 7.70 -0.27
CA THR A 283 -14.08 6.61 -0.94
C THR A 283 -14.97 5.37 -0.98
N PRO A 284 -14.92 4.58 -2.06
CA PRO A 284 -15.68 3.35 -2.16
C PRO A 284 -15.30 2.37 -1.05
N VAL A 285 -16.30 1.69 -0.51
CA VAL A 285 -16.15 0.56 0.42
C VAL A 285 -15.88 -0.68 -0.42
N ALA A 286 -14.75 -0.70 -1.11
CA ALA A 286 -14.41 -1.73 -2.09
C ALA A 286 -14.00 -3.07 -1.45
N ASN A 287 -14.29 -4.18 -2.14
CA ASN A 287 -13.86 -5.55 -1.81
C ASN A 287 -14.21 -6.01 -0.38
N ARG A 288 -15.29 -5.48 0.21
CA ARG A 288 -15.75 -5.82 1.55
C ARG A 288 -16.87 -6.85 1.48
N TYR A 289 -16.78 -7.86 2.34
CA TYR A 289 -17.87 -8.79 2.53
C TYR A 289 -18.99 -8.15 3.34
N VAL A 290 -20.21 -8.36 2.86
CA VAL A 290 -21.44 -7.88 3.46
C VAL A 290 -22.32 -9.08 3.78
N LYS A 291 -22.91 -9.05 4.97
CA LYS A 291 -23.85 -10.04 5.45
C LYS A 291 -25.25 -9.41 5.51
N PHE A 292 -26.22 -10.08 4.89
CA PHE A 292 -27.64 -9.77 4.96
C PHE A 292 -28.35 -10.78 5.85
N ILE A 293 -29.08 -10.30 6.85
CA ILE A 293 -29.87 -11.12 7.78
C ILE A 293 -31.34 -10.78 7.56
N PHE A 294 -32.12 -11.74 7.09
CA PHE A 294 -33.56 -11.55 6.85
C PHE A 294 -34.38 -11.96 8.07
N ASN A 295 -35.55 -11.36 8.24
CA ASN A 295 -36.45 -11.67 9.37
C ASN A 295 -36.92 -13.13 9.43
N ASP A 296 -36.90 -13.85 8.30
CA ASP A 296 -37.23 -15.27 8.20
C ASP A 296 -36.06 -16.20 8.57
N GLY A 297 -34.92 -15.63 8.96
CA GLY A 297 -33.72 -16.36 9.35
C GLY A 297 -32.79 -16.72 8.19
N ARG A 298 -33.11 -16.34 6.95
CA ARG A 298 -32.15 -16.46 5.84
C ARG A 298 -30.95 -15.55 6.07
N ILE A 299 -29.76 -16.06 5.74
CA ILE A 299 -28.52 -15.28 5.78
C ILE A 299 -27.86 -15.38 4.41
N ILE A 300 -27.63 -14.23 3.78
CA ILE A 300 -27.03 -14.14 2.45
C ILE A 300 -25.77 -13.28 2.53
N TYR A 301 -24.70 -13.77 1.92
CA TYR A 301 -23.42 -13.07 1.84
C TYR A 301 -23.21 -12.48 0.45
N SER A 302 -22.65 -11.27 0.39
CA SER A 302 -22.24 -10.61 -0.85
C SER A 302 -20.88 -9.92 -0.67
N GLN A 303 -20.30 -9.41 -1.75
CA GLN A 303 -19.04 -8.67 -1.73
C GLN A 303 -19.17 -7.42 -2.59
N THR A 304 -18.68 -6.29 -2.09
CA THR A 304 -18.59 -5.07 -2.89
C THR A 304 -17.49 -5.19 -3.96
N ASN A 305 -17.76 -4.62 -5.13
CA ASN A 305 -16.79 -4.50 -6.23
C ASN A 305 -15.77 -3.38 -5.97
N GLU A 306 -14.84 -3.16 -6.89
CA GLU A 306 -13.77 -2.15 -6.79
C GLU A 306 -14.29 -0.70 -6.66
N ASP A 307 -15.48 -0.43 -7.18
CA ASP A 307 -16.18 0.85 -7.10
C ASP A 307 -17.04 0.98 -5.84
N GLY A 308 -17.03 -0.02 -4.95
CA GLY A 308 -17.85 -0.07 -3.75
C GLY A 308 -19.31 -0.46 -4.02
N SER A 309 -19.65 -0.86 -5.25
CA SER A 309 -21.00 -1.29 -5.61
C SER A 309 -21.26 -2.73 -5.21
N LEU A 310 -22.47 -3.02 -4.74
CA LEU A 310 -22.94 -4.36 -4.44
C LEU A 310 -24.45 -4.44 -4.72
N TYR A 311 -24.96 -5.62 -5.05
CA TYR A 311 -26.40 -5.84 -5.22
C TYR A 311 -27.09 -6.05 -3.87
N GLU A 312 -28.11 -5.25 -3.59
CA GLU A 312 -28.89 -5.27 -2.35
C GLU A 312 -30.27 -5.89 -2.53
N PRO A 313 -30.79 -6.56 -1.48
CA PRO A 313 -32.16 -7.04 -1.48
C PRO A 313 -33.15 -5.88 -1.67
N PRO A 314 -34.30 -6.13 -2.32
CA PRO A 314 -35.31 -5.11 -2.53
C PRO A 314 -35.83 -4.56 -1.19
N GLU A 315 -36.15 -3.27 -1.12
CA GLU A 315 -36.68 -2.61 0.09
C GLU A 315 -37.95 -3.28 0.65
N SER A 316 -38.67 -4.06 -0.16
CA SER A 316 -39.82 -4.86 0.28
C SER A 316 -39.46 -5.98 1.25
N GLU A 317 -38.22 -6.49 1.21
CA GLU A 317 -37.72 -7.47 2.15
C GLU A 317 -37.09 -6.76 3.35
N ASN A 318 -37.56 -7.05 4.56
CA ASN A 318 -36.93 -6.53 5.76
C ASN A 318 -35.64 -7.32 6.04
N PHE A 319 -34.49 -6.65 5.93
CA PHE A 319 -33.17 -7.21 6.21
C PHE A 319 -32.33 -6.29 7.08
N GLU A 320 -31.38 -6.87 7.80
CA GLU A 320 -30.29 -6.16 8.46
C GLU A 320 -28.99 -6.40 7.67
N MET A 321 -28.28 -5.31 7.37
CA MET A 321 -26.98 -5.35 6.71
C MET A 321 -25.85 -5.17 7.73
N GLN A 322 -24.85 -6.04 7.66
CA GLN A 322 -23.63 -5.93 8.46
C GLN A 322 -22.40 -6.10 7.57
N PHE A 323 -21.51 -5.11 7.58
CA PHE A 323 -20.17 -5.30 7.00
C PHE A 323 -19.38 -6.27 7.88
N ILE A 324 -18.76 -7.27 7.27
CA ILE A 324 -17.99 -8.25 8.01
C ILE A 324 -16.64 -7.64 8.34
N ASP A 325 -16.44 -7.43 9.64
CA ASP A 325 -15.11 -7.21 10.18
C ASP A 325 -14.34 -8.52 10.11
N LEU A 326 -13.54 -8.67 9.05
CA LEU A 326 -12.51 -9.71 8.99
C LEU A 326 -11.67 -9.57 10.26
N LYS A 327 -11.68 -10.61 11.12
CA LYS A 327 -11.00 -10.58 12.42
C LYS A 327 -9.56 -10.12 12.23
N LYS A 328 -9.29 -8.91 12.74
CA LYS A 328 -7.93 -8.37 12.91
C LYS A 328 -7.12 -9.17 13.91
#